data_AF-A0A958UU17-F1
#
_entry.id   AF-A0A958UU17-F1
#
_cell.length_a   1.000
_cell.length_b   1.000
_cell.length_c   1.000
_cell.angle_alpha   90.00
_cell.angle_beta   90.00
_cell.angle_gamma   90.00
#
_symmetry.space_group_name_H-M   'P 1'
#
loop_
_entity.id
_entity.type
_entity.pdbx_description
1 polymer ?
#
loop_
_entity_poly.entity_id
_entity_poly.type
_entity_poly.pdbx_seq_one_letter_code
_entity_poly.pdbx_strand_id
1 'polypeptide(L)'
;QGIWTRIATLDAGNNRGSFFLPEIGDEVIVGFVNDDPNHAVILGMLHSSAKPAPLTASDDNHEKGFVTRSEMKLIFNDEKKSITIETPGGKKVIIDEDAGAIVIEDENSNKITMDSDGVAMESGQDFSIKATGDCNIEGMNINVKANAQFKAEGSAGAEVSTSAVAVLKGSLVQIN
;
A
#
# COMPACT_ATOMS: atom_id res chain seq x y z
N GLN A 1 -3.26 12.56 -41.62
CA GLN A 1 -2.78 13.82 -41.03
C GLN A 1 -3.54 14.02 -39.73
N GLY A 2 -2.85 14.22 -38.59
CA GLY A 2 -3.50 14.40 -37.28
C GLY A 2 -3.48 15.87 -36.83
N ILE A 3 -4.38 16.24 -35.92
CA ILE A 3 -4.44 17.56 -35.27
C ILE A 3 -3.93 17.45 -33.82
N TRP A 4 -2.99 18.32 -33.44
CA TRP A 4 -2.56 18.43 -32.05
C TRP A 4 -3.67 19.07 -31.21
N THR A 5 -4.05 18.41 -30.13
CA THR A 5 -5.23 18.76 -29.34
C THR A 5 -4.88 18.75 -27.86
N ARG A 6 -5.29 19.79 -27.11
CA ARG A 6 -5.11 19.86 -25.65
C ARG A 6 -6.14 18.98 -24.94
N ILE A 7 -5.85 18.54 -23.72
CA ILE A 7 -6.77 17.73 -22.91
C ILE A 7 -7.28 18.52 -21.70
N ALA A 8 -8.58 18.41 -21.43
CA ALA A 8 -9.17 18.84 -20.16
C ALA A 8 -8.82 17.79 -19.08
N THR A 9 -8.26 18.25 -17.96
CA THR A 9 -7.79 17.42 -16.85
C THR A 9 -8.39 17.95 -15.54
N LEU A 10 -8.41 17.13 -14.48
CA LEU A 10 -9.05 17.47 -13.21
C LEU A 10 -8.39 18.66 -12.49
N ASP A 11 -7.07 18.80 -12.61
CA ASP A 11 -6.32 19.96 -12.15
C ASP A 11 -5.14 20.24 -13.10
N ALA A 12 -4.86 21.52 -13.35
CA ALA A 12 -3.76 21.97 -14.21
C ALA A 12 -3.17 23.29 -13.72
N GLY A 13 -1.87 23.32 -13.48
CA GLY A 13 -1.13 24.52 -13.10
C GLY A 13 0.37 24.38 -13.33
N ASN A 14 1.13 25.42 -12.98
CA ASN A 14 2.58 25.40 -13.09
C ASN A 14 3.16 24.36 -12.11
N ASN A 15 3.72 23.25 -12.64
CA ASN A 15 4.26 22.12 -11.87
C ASN A 15 3.26 21.48 -10.88
N ARG A 16 1.94 21.53 -11.19
CA ARG A 16 0.89 20.82 -10.43
C ARG A 16 -0.25 20.39 -11.34
N GLY A 17 -0.94 19.32 -11.00
CA GLY A 17 -2.14 18.85 -11.71
C GLY A 17 -2.21 17.33 -11.85
N SER A 18 -3.28 16.87 -12.49
CA SER A 18 -3.44 15.47 -12.89
C SER A 18 -2.86 15.22 -14.29
N PHE A 19 -2.11 14.13 -14.44
CA PHE A 19 -1.45 13.77 -15.70
C PHE A 19 -1.83 12.34 -16.11
N PHE A 20 -2.94 12.23 -16.84
CA PHE A 20 -3.43 10.98 -17.41
C PHE A 20 -3.75 11.24 -18.88
N LEU A 21 -2.83 10.87 -19.76
CA LEU A 21 -3.02 11.01 -21.21
C LEU A 21 -3.61 9.73 -21.80
N PRO A 22 -4.46 9.83 -22.84
CA PRO A 22 -4.90 8.67 -23.59
C PRO A 22 -3.70 7.94 -24.22
N GLU A 23 -3.81 6.63 -24.34
CA GLU A 23 -2.84 5.82 -25.06
C GLU A 23 -3.11 5.87 -26.58
N ILE A 24 -2.12 5.44 -27.38
CA ILE A 24 -2.28 5.37 -28.83
C ILE A 24 -3.44 4.41 -29.18
N GLY A 25 -4.43 4.94 -29.88
CA GLY A 25 -5.62 4.22 -30.32
C GLY A 25 -6.80 4.30 -29.34
N ASP A 26 -6.69 4.99 -28.21
CA ASP A 26 -7.82 5.22 -27.30
C ASP A 26 -8.90 6.12 -27.91
N GLU A 27 -10.14 5.85 -27.49
CA GLU A 27 -11.31 6.57 -27.94
C GLU A 27 -11.51 7.79 -27.03
N VAL A 28 -11.59 8.97 -27.64
CA VAL A 28 -11.70 10.26 -26.94
C VAL A 28 -12.89 11.06 -27.44
N ILE A 29 -13.46 11.87 -26.56
CA ILE A 29 -14.46 12.88 -26.92
C ILE A 29 -13.72 14.19 -27.21
N VAL A 30 -13.96 14.76 -28.39
CA VAL A 30 -13.39 16.05 -28.80
C VAL A 30 -14.49 17.10 -28.85
N GLY A 31 -14.25 18.24 -28.20
CA GLY A 31 -15.06 19.46 -28.33
C GLY A 31 -14.31 20.53 -29.11
N PHE A 32 -15.05 21.40 -29.80
CA PHE A 32 -14.49 22.51 -30.57
C PHE A 32 -14.89 23.83 -29.92
N VAL A 33 -13.91 24.64 -29.54
CA VAL A 33 -14.16 25.95 -28.93
C VAL A 33 -14.74 26.89 -29.98
N ASN A 34 -15.89 27.49 -29.69
CA ASN A 34 -16.63 28.36 -30.62
C ASN A 34 -16.96 27.71 -31.97
N ASP A 35 -17.16 26.38 -31.98
CA ASP A 35 -17.47 25.61 -33.18
C ASP A 35 -16.37 25.71 -34.27
N ASP A 36 -15.13 26.01 -33.87
CA ASP A 36 -13.99 26.08 -34.78
C ASP A 36 -13.18 24.77 -34.75
N PRO A 37 -13.13 24.00 -35.84
CA PRO A 37 -12.39 22.73 -35.91
C PRO A 37 -10.88 22.88 -35.68
N ASN A 38 -10.32 24.08 -35.82
CA ASN A 38 -8.92 24.36 -35.53
C ASN A 38 -8.63 24.50 -34.02
N HIS A 39 -9.67 24.64 -33.20
CA HIS A 39 -9.59 24.82 -31.75
C HIS A 39 -10.20 23.64 -30.99
N ALA A 40 -9.72 22.43 -31.33
CA ALA A 40 -10.11 21.19 -30.66
C ALA A 40 -9.57 21.12 -29.22
N VAL A 41 -10.35 20.47 -28.33
CA VAL A 41 -9.95 20.07 -26.97
C VAL A 41 -10.53 18.68 -26.68
N ILE A 42 -9.71 17.77 -26.17
CA ILE A 42 -10.18 16.47 -25.64
C ILE A 42 -10.90 16.73 -24.32
N LEU A 43 -12.16 16.33 -24.24
CA LEU A 43 -13.01 16.49 -23.06
C LEU A 43 -12.95 15.29 -22.12
N GLY A 44 -12.59 14.12 -22.64
CA GLY A 44 -12.59 12.87 -21.90
C GLY A 44 -12.27 11.67 -22.78
N MET A 45 -12.31 10.49 -22.17
CA MET A 45 -12.07 9.19 -22.80
C MET A 45 -13.30 8.30 -22.63
N LEU A 46 -13.47 7.34 -23.54
CA LEU A 46 -14.61 6.41 -23.52
C LEU A 46 -14.14 4.96 -23.53
N HIS A 47 -14.86 4.14 -22.75
CA HIS A 47 -14.84 2.70 -22.91
C HIS A 47 -15.83 2.29 -24.01
N SER A 48 -15.51 1.20 -24.71
CA SER A 48 -16.33 0.64 -25.78
C SER A 48 -16.38 -0.88 -25.70
N SER A 49 -17.16 -1.53 -26.57
CA SER A 49 -17.17 -3.00 -26.64
C SER A 49 -15.81 -3.59 -27.05
N ALA A 50 -14.97 -2.82 -27.76
CA ALA A 50 -13.60 -3.21 -28.09
C ALA A 50 -12.60 -2.87 -26.96
N LYS A 51 -12.94 -1.92 -26.10
CA LYS A 51 -12.12 -1.43 -24.97
C LYS A 51 -12.95 -1.32 -23.69
N PRO A 52 -13.35 -2.45 -23.11
CA PRO A 52 -14.25 -2.46 -21.95
C PRO A 52 -13.63 -1.79 -20.74
N ALA A 53 -14.49 -1.34 -19.82
CA ALA A 53 -14.08 -0.82 -18.52
C ALA A 53 -13.42 -1.91 -17.66
N PRO A 54 -12.46 -1.54 -16.80
CA PRO A 54 -11.78 -2.51 -15.93
C PRO A 54 -12.68 -3.04 -14.80
N LEU A 55 -13.75 -2.31 -14.45
CA LEU A 55 -14.77 -2.72 -13.50
C LEU A 55 -16.09 -2.95 -14.26
N THR A 56 -16.81 -4.01 -13.89
CA THR A 56 -18.09 -4.33 -14.51
C THR A 56 -19.18 -3.44 -13.93
N ALA A 57 -19.93 -2.76 -14.80
CA ALA A 57 -21.10 -2.01 -14.35
C ALA A 57 -22.19 -2.97 -13.86
N SER A 58 -22.71 -2.70 -12.67
CA SER A 58 -23.88 -3.37 -12.09
C SER A 58 -24.82 -2.34 -11.46
N ASP A 59 -26.06 -2.72 -11.18
CA ASP A 59 -27.03 -1.82 -10.53
C ASP A 59 -26.57 -1.41 -9.12
N ASP A 60 -25.91 -2.34 -8.41
CA ASP A 60 -25.39 -2.10 -7.05
C ASP A 60 -24.12 -1.22 -7.06
N ASN A 61 -23.26 -1.37 -8.08
CA ASN A 61 -22.09 -0.54 -8.35
C ASN A 61 -21.21 -0.24 -7.11
N HIS A 62 -20.93 -1.27 -6.30
CA HIS A 62 -20.19 -1.12 -5.06
C HIS A 62 -18.70 -0.82 -5.26
N GLU A 63 -18.10 -1.24 -6.38
CA GLU A 63 -16.68 -1.03 -6.68
C GLU A 63 -16.46 0.19 -7.57
N LYS A 64 -15.60 1.10 -7.13
CA LYS A 64 -15.25 2.33 -7.85
C LYS A 64 -13.76 2.56 -7.74
N GLY A 65 -13.10 3.05 -8.78
CA GLY A 65 -11.67 3.31 -8.65
C GLY A 65 -10.92 3.56 -9.94
N PHE A 66 -9.60 3.52 -9.82
CA PHE A 66 -8.67 3.70 -10.93
C PHE A 66 -7.90 2.40 -11.16
N VAL A 67 -7.81 1.99 -12.42
CA VAL A 67 -6.96 0.88 -12.87
C VAL A 67 -6.10 1.38 -14.01
N THR A 68 -4.79 1.27 -13.87
CA THR A 68 -3.84 1.68 -14.92
C THR A 68 -3.63 0.56 -15.94
N ARG A 69 -2.99 0.87 -17.08
CA ARG A 69 -2.65 -0.11 -18.13
C ARG A 69 -1.84 -1.30 -17.59
N SER A 70 -1.00 -1.09 -16.58
CA SER A 70 -0.21 -2.15 -15.96
C SER A 70 -0.90 -2.77 -14.74
N GLU A 71 -2.23 -2.68 -14.66
CA GLU A 71 -3.06 -3.31 -13.63
C GLU A 71 -2.75 -2.86 -12.19
N MET A 72 -2.17 -1.66 -12.02
CA MET A 72 -2.13 -1.04 -10.69
C MET A 72 -3.50 -0.47 -10.37
N LYS A 73 -3.99 -0.73 -9.16
CA LYS A 73 -5.37 -0.42 -8.76
C LYS A 73 -5.41 0.48 -7.53
N LEU A 74 -6.37 1.38 -7.52
CA LEU A 74 -6.89 2.08 -6.34
C LEU A 74 -8.41 1.91 -6.36
N ILE A 75 -8.94 1.01 -5.52
CA ILE A 75 -10.35 0.61 -5.52
C ILE A 75 -11.00 0.98 -4.19
N PHE A 76 -12.18 1.58 -4.26
CA PHE A 76 -13.12 1.80 -3.18
C PHE A 76 -14.24 0.77 -3.30
N ASN A 77 -14.63 0.17 -2.19
CA ASN A 77 -15.79 -0.73 -2.11
C ASN A 77 -16.79 -0.16 -1.10
N ASP A 78 -17.97 0.25 -1.56
CA ASP A 78 -19.01 0.89 -0.73
C ASP A 78 -19.79 -0.10 0.14
N GLU A 79 -19.79 -1.39 -0.19
CA GLU A 79 -20.43 -2.45 0.61
C GLU A 79 -19.62 -2.74 1.87
N LYS A 80 -18.32 -2.98 1.71
CA LYS A 80 -17.37 -3.22 2.80
C LYS A 80 -16.85 -1.95 3.45
N LYS A 81 -17.08 -0.80 2.80
CA LYS A 81 -16.46 0.50 3.11
C LYS A 81 -14.94 0.37 3.19
N SER A 82 -14.35 -0.19 2.14
CA SER A 82 -12.93 -0.48 2.08
C SER A 82 -12.20 0.26 0.96
N ILE A 83 -10.90 0.46 1.15
CA ILE A 83 -9.97 1.07 0.19
C ILE A 83 -8.83 0.07 -0.04
N THR A 84 -8.58 -0.27 -1.29
CA THR A 84 -7.50 -1.19 -1.70
C THR A 84 -6.57 -0.52 -2.69
N ILE A 85 -5.27 -0.53 -2.40
CA ILE A 85 -4.19 -0.21 -3.34
C ILE A 85 -3.48 -1.51 -3.67
N GLU A 86 -3.43 -1.88 -4.95
CA GLU A 86 -2.86 -3.15 -5.39
C GLU A 86 -1.95 -2.98 -6.60
N THR A 87 -0.86 -3.74 -6.64
CA THR A 87 0.00 -3.89 -7.82
C THR A 87 -0.21 -5.27 -8.45
N PRO A 88 0.05 -5.47 -9.77
CA PRO A 88 -0.04 -6.78 -10.40
C PRO A 88 0.90 -7.83 -9.79
N GLY A 89 1.95 -7.38 -9.09
CA GLY A 89 2.87 -8.25 -8.37
C GLY A 89 2.33 -8.79 -7.04
N GLY A 90 1.10 -8.44 -6.65
CA GLY A 90 0.47 -8.93 -5.42
C GLY A 90 0.70 -8.07 -4.17
N LYS A 91 1.41 -6.94 -4.28
CA LYS A 91 1.58 -6.00 -3.16
C LYS A 91 0.31 -5.21 -2.91
N LYS A 92 -0.11 -5.13 -1.65
CA LYS A 92 -1.39 -4.57 -1.25
C LYS A 92 -1.29 -3.66 -0.03
N VAL A 93 -2.13 -2.63 -0.03
CA VAL A 93 -2.52 -1.87 1.16
C VAL A 93 -4.05 -1.85 1.19
N ILE A 94 -4.64 -2.32 2.28
CA ILE A 94 -6.08 -2.49 2.45
C ILE A 94 -6.51 -1.81 3.74
N ILE A 95 -7.53 -0.97 3.67
CA ILE A 95 -8.23 -0.39 4.82
C ILE A 95 -9.67 -0.87 4.69
N ASP A 96 -10.18 -1.64 5.66
CA ASP A 96 -11.48 -2.33 5.52
C ASP A 96 -12.28 -2.26 6.83
N GLU A 97 -13.45 -1.60 6.80
CA GLU A 97 -14.32 -1.51 7.98
C GLU A 97 -15.05 -2.82 8.30
N ASP A 98 -15.40 -3.61 7.29
CA ASP A 98 -16.10 -4.90 7.46
C ASP A 98 -15.18 -5.93 8.12
N ALA A 99 -13.92 -5.96 7.70
CA ALA A 99 -12.87 -6.75 8.36
C ALA A 99 -12.38 -6.12 9.67
N GLY A 100 -12.64 -4.81 9.89
CA GLY A 100 -12.17 -4.07 11.06
C GLY A 100 -10.65 -3.92 11.12
N ALA A 101 -9.96 -3.89 9.97
CA ALA A 101 -8.50 -3.99 9.91
C ALA A 101 -7.87 -3.09 8.84
N ILE A 102 -6.61 -2.74 9.09
CA ILE A 102 -5.68 -2.17 8.10
C ILE A 102 -4.58 -3.20 7.85
N VAL A 103 -4.34 -3.54 6.58
CA VAL A 103 -3.37 -4.55 6.18
C VAL A 103 -2.42 -3.99 5.12
N ILE A 104 -1.12 -4.22 5.31
CA ILE A 104 -0.09 -4.04 4.29
C ILE A 104 0.55 -5.40 4.07
N GLU A 105 0.53 -5.92 2.85
CA GLU A 105 1.07 -7.25 2.55
C GLU A 105 1.75 -7.31 1.18
N ASP A 106 2.69 -8.25 1.04
CA ASP A 106 3.33 -8.59 -0.23
C ASP A 106 3.19 -10.09 -0.57
N GLU A 107 3.68 -10.46 -1.75
CA GLU A 107 3.67 -11.82 -2.27
C GLU A 107 4.63 -12.78 -1.54
N ASN A 108 5.46 -12.28 -0.62
CA ASN A 108 6.50 -13.03 0.08
C ASN A 108 6.13 -13.33 1.54
N SER A 109 4.84 -13.24 1.88
CA SER A 109 4.33 -13.43 3.24
C SER A 109 4.84 -12.41 4.25
N ASN A 110 5.21 -11.21 3.80
CA ASN A 110 5.48 -10.09 4.70
C ASN A 110 4.17 -9.34 4.93
N LYS A 111 3.81 -9.12 6.19
CA LYS A 111 2.50 -8.55 6.55
C LYS A 111 2.59 -7.63 7.75
N ILE A 112 1.88 -6.50 7.69
CA ILE A 112 1.57 -5.65 8.83
C ILE A 112 0.05 -5.57 8.95
N THR A 113 -0.47 -5.91 10.11
CA THR A 113 -1.91 -5.87 10.41
C THR A 113 -2.14 -4.95 11.61
N MET A 114 -3.14 -4.07 11.52
CA MET A 114 -3.65 -3.27 12.63
C MET A 114 -5.15 -3.49 12.74
N ASP A 115 -5.62 -3.98 13.88
CA ASP A 115 -7.02 -4.35 14.13
C ASP A 115 -7.40 -4.15 15.61
N SER A 116 -8.51 -4.73 16.05
CA SER A 116 -8.98 -4.64 17.44
C SER A 116 -8.08 -5.34 18.45
N ASP A 117 -7.27 -6.32 18.03
CA ASP A 117 -6.35 -7.07 18.89
C ASP A 117 -4.99 -6.36 19.02
N GLY A 118 -4.69 -5.42 18.12
CA GLY A 118 -3.56 -4.51 18.22
C GLY A 118 -2.79 -4.38 16.91
N VAL A 119 -1.46 -4.51 16.98
CA VAL A 119 -0.56 -4.40 15.82
C VAL A 119 0.31 -5.65 15.73
N ALA A 120 0.27 -6.32 14.58
CA ALA A 120 1.09 -7.47 14.25
C ALA A 120 1.99 -7.19 13.04
N MET A 121 3.24 -7.66 13.11
CA MET A 121 4.20 -7.62 12.00
C MET A 121 4.79 -9.01 11.80
N GLU A 122 4.74 -9.50 10.57
CA GLU A 122 5.18 -10.84 10.18
C GLU A 122 6.12 -10.75 8.97
N SER A 123 7.13 -11.62 8.94
CA SER A 123 8.05 -11.79 7.82
C SER A 123 8.13 -13.26 7.45
N GLY A 124 8.07 -13.57 6.16
CA GLY A 124 8.29 -14.92 5.64
C GLY A 124 9.75 -15.35 5.66
N GLN A 125 10.67 -14.42 5.94
CA GLN A 125 12.12 -14.63 5.95
C GLN A 125 12.75 -13.87 7.15
N ASP A 126 13.89 -13.21 6.94
CA ASP A 126 14.54 -12.40 7.96
C ASP A 126 13.69 -11.18 8.34
N PHE A 127 13.69 -10.85 9.64
CA PHE A 127 13.11 -9.62 10.16
C PHE A 127 14.23 -8.83 10.86
N SER A 128 14.62 -7.68 10.29
CA SER A 128 15.77 -6.89 10.75
C SER A 128 15.34 -5.52 11.26
N ILE A 129 15.68 -5.21 12.51
CA ILE A 129 15.52 -3.87 13.10
C ILE A 129 16.92 -3.27 13.32
N LYS A 130 17.20 -2.11 12.73
CA LYS A 130 18.48 -1.40 12.88
C LYS A 130 18.24 0.08 13.15
N ALA A 131 18.84 0.59 14.22
CA ALA A 131 18.83 2.01 14.57
C ALA A 131 20.27 2.53 14.68
N THR A 132 20.52 3.76 14.21
CA THR A 132 21.81 4.46 14.41
C THR A 132 21.89 5.11 15.79
N GLY A 133 20.74 5.48 16.36
CA GLY A 133 20.61 5.90 17.76
C GLY A 133 20.01 4.77 18.61
N ASP A 134 19.29 5.15 19.66
CA ASP A 134 18.70 4.20 20.60
C ASP A 134 17.48 3.46 19.99
N CYS A 135 17.33 2.19 20.35
CA CYS A 135 16.14 1.39 20.09
C CYS A 135 15.49 1.05 21.44
N ASN A 136 14.42 1.76 21.78
CA ASN A 136 13.69 1.58 23.04
C ASN A 136 12.49 0.65 22.83
N ILE A 137 12.34 -0.35 23.69
CA ILE A 137 11.22 -1.30 23.66
C ILE A 137 10.63 -1.37 25.08
N GLU A 138 9.41 -0.88 25.24
CA GLU A 138 8.71 -0.82 26.52
C GLU A 138 7.33 -1.47 26.41
N GLY A 139 6.92 -2.19 27.46
CA GLY A 139 5.62 -2.83 27.54
C GLY A 139 5.40 -3.43 28.92
N MET A 140 4.14 -3.73 29.28
CA MET A 140 3.83 -4.40 30.55
C MET A 140 4.56 -5.75 30.67
N ASN A 141 4.64 -6.49 29.56
CA ASN A 141 5.42 -7.71 29.43
C ASN A 141 6.13 -7.71 28.07
N ILE A 142 7.39 -8.15 28.05
CA ILE A 142 8.16 -8.38 26.81
C ILE A 142 8.57 -9.85 26.77
N ASN A 143 8.11 -10.58 25.74
CA ASN A 143 8.43 -11.98 25.54
C ASN A 143 9.33 -12.12 24.30
N VAL A 144 10.56 -12.58 24.50
CA VAL A 144 11.52 -12.82 23.40
C VAL A 144 11.87 -14.30 23.36
N LYS A 145 11.63 -14.95 22.24
CA LYS A 145 11.88 -16.38 22.04
C LYS A 145 12.66 -16.60 20.74
N ALA A 146 13.71 -17.41 20.83
CA ALA A 146 14.44 -17.92 19.67
C ALA A 146 14.45 -19.45 19.70
N ASN A 147 14.22 -20.10 18.56
CA ASN A 147 14.20 -21.56 18.48
C ASN A 147 15.60 -22.17 18.38
N ALA A 148 16.53 -21.48 17.69
CA ALA A 148 17.90 -21.95 17.52
C ALA A 148 18.85 -21.32 18.54
N GLN A 149 19.00 -19.99 18.49
CA GLN A 149 19.90 -19.26 19.37
C GLN A 149 19.35 -17.87 19.66
N PHE A 150 19.39 -17.46 20.92
CA PHE A 150 19.23 -16.06 21.30
C PHE A 150 20.62 -15.45 21.54
N LYS A 151 20.92 -14.35 20.84
CA LYS A 151 22.19 -13.65 20.92
C LYS A 151 21.95 -12.16 21.19
N ALA A 152 22.50 -11.65 22.29
CA ALA A 152 22.45 -10.24 22.67
C ALA A 152 23.87 -9.78 23.03
N GLU A 153 24.34 -8.71 22.37
CA GLU A 153 25.70 -8.20 22.53
C GLU A 153 25.67 -6.68 22.76
N GLY A 154 26.43 -6.21 23.74
CA GLY A 154 26.66 -4.79 23.99
C GLY A 154 28.15 -4.52 24.08
N SER A 155 28.69 -3.72 23.16
CA SER A 155 30.15 -3.51 23.06
C SER A 155 30.75 -2.77 24.25
N ALA A 156 30.01 -1.82 24.83
CA ALA A 156 30.43 -1.09 26.03
C ALA A 156 29.99 -1.79 27.34
N GLY A 157 29.01 -2.69 27.26
CA GLY A 157 28.43 -3.39 28.39
C GLY A 157 27.00 -3.85 28.11
N ALA A 158 26.46 -4.67 29.00
CA ALA A 158 25.06 -5.08 29.02
C ALA A 158 24.56 -5.06 30.47
N GLU A 159 23.36 -4.53 30.70
CA GLU A 159 22.72 -4.47 32.03
C GLU A 159 21.37 -5.17 31.99
N VAL A 160 21.10 -6.01 33.00
CA VAL A 160 19.79 -6.62 33.23
C VAL A 160 19.40 -6.34 34.67
N SER A 161 18.39 -5.49 34.85
CA SER A 161 17.97 -5.00 36.16
C SER A 161 16.55 -5.47 36.49
N THR A 162 16.36 -6.01 37.70
CA THR A 162 15.06 -6.43 38.25
C THR A 162 15.00 -6.12 39.74
N SER A 163 13.84 -5.68 40.23
CA SER A 163 13.58 -5.50 41.66
C SER A 163 13.24 -6.81 42.37
N ALA A 164 13.01 -7.88 41.60
CA ALA A 164 12.66 -9.21 42.08
C ALA A 164 13.80 -10.21 41.78
N VAL A 165 13.45 -11.49 41.65
CA VAL A 165 14.42 -12.56 41.37
C VAL A 165 14.67 -12.66 39.86
N ALA A 166 15.93 -12.58 39.45
CA ALA A 166 16.36 -12.97 38.11
C ALA A 166 16.58 -14.48 38.05
N VAL A 167 15.99 -15.16 37.07
CA VAL A 167 16.13 -16.61 36.88
C VAL A 167 16.84 -16.88 35.55
N LEU A 168 18.09 -17.35 35.62
CA LEU A 168 18.86 -17.78 34.46
C LEU A 168 19.04 -19.30 34.51
N LYS A 169 18.62 -20.01 33.46
CA LYS A 169 18.69 -21.46 33.36
C LYS A 169 19.46 -21.87 32.11
N GLY A 170 20.35 -22.83 32.27
CA GLY A 170 21.11 -23.47 31.20
C GLY A 170 21.83 -24.69 31.75
N SER A 171 22.27 -25.61 30.89
CA SER A 171 23.13 -26.73 31.30
C SER A 171 24.47 -26.22 31.84
N LEU A 172 24.96 -25.10 31.31
CA LEU A 172 26.13 -24.36 31.76
C LEU A 172 25.85 -22.86 31.69
N VAL A 173 26.19 -22.12 32.74
CA VAL A 173 26.20 -20.66 32.77
C VAL A 173 27.63 -20.22 33.11
N GLN A 174 28.28 -19.53 32.18
CA GLN A 174 29.64 -19.02 32.37
C GLN A 174 29.57 -17.53 32.70
N ILE A 175 30.23 -17.13 33.78
CA ILE A 175 30.41 -15.72 34.18
C ILE A 175 31.92 -15.52 34.33
N ASN A 176 32.48 -14.56 33.58
CA ASN A 176 33.90 -14.25 33.58
C ASN A 176 34.17 -12.76 33.77
#